data_AF-A0A1T5KSQ4-F1
#
_entry.id   AF-A0A1T5KSQ4-F1
#
_cell.length_a   1.000
_cell.length_b   1.000
_cell.length_c   1.000
_cell.angle_alpha   90.00
_cell.angle_beta   90.00
_cell.angle_gamma   90.00
#
_symmetry.space_group_name_H-M   'P 1'
#
loop_
_entity.id
_entity.type
_entity.pdbx_description
1 polymer ?
#
loop_
_entity_poly.entity_id
_entity_poly.type
_entity_poly.pdbx_seq_one_letter_code
_entity_poly.pdbx_strand_id
1 'polypeptide(L)' 'MNNLFRGLIAGYGAKKLGGGCFGTIIVFIIIWVALGQCS' A
#
# COMPACT_ATOMS: atom_id res chain seq x y z
N MET A 1 -3.56 -10.69 7.98
CA MET A 1 -2.55 -11.33 7.09
C MET A 1 -1.12 -10.97 7.50
N ASN A 2 -0.14 -11.86 7.29
CA ASN A 2 1.29 -11.64 7.59
C ASN A 2 1.77 -10.27 7.09
N ASN A 3 2.37 -9.48 7.99
CA ASN A 3 2.78 -8.10 7.73
C ASN A 3 3.70 -7.95 6.50
N LEU A 4 4.47 -8.99 6.18
CA LEU A 4 5.32 -9.08 4.98
C LEU A 4 4.52 -9.02 3.67
N PHE A 5 3.48 -9.83 3.52
CA PHE A 5 2.65 -9.84 2.31
C PHE A 5 1.82 -8.56 2.19
N ARG A 6 1.35 -8.02 3.33
CA ARG A 6 0.61 -6.74 3.36
C ARG A 6 1.48 -5.59 2.84
N GLY A 7 2.73 -5.51 3.31
CA GLY A 7 3.69 -4.50 2.85
C GLY A 7 4.07 -4.68 1.38
N LEU A 8 4.24 -5.92 0.91
CA LEU A 8 4.57 -6.22 -0.48
C LEU A 8 3.46 -5.80 -1.45
N ILE A 9 2.20 -6.15 -1.14
CA ILE A 9 1.04 -5.84 -1.99
C ILE A 9 0.73 -4.33 -1.92
N ALA A 10 0.83 -3.71 -0.75
CA ALA A 10 0.68 -2.26 -0.60
C ALA A 10 1.77 -1.50 -1.36
N GLY A 11 3.02 -1.97 -1.29
CA GLY A 11 4.15 -1.41 -2.04
C GLY A 11 3.99 -1.54 -3.55
N TYR A 12 3.55 -2.70 -4.02
CA TYR A 12 3.31 -2.95 -5.45
C TYR A 12 2.16 -2.11 -6.00
N GLY A 13 1.04 -2.02 -5.26
CA GLY A 13 -0.09 -1.17 -5.62
C GLY A 13 0.25 0.32 -5.59
N ALA A 14 1.01 0.76 -4.58
CA ALA A 14 1.50 2.12 -4.49
C ALA A 14 2.43 2.50 -5.63
N LYS A 15 3.35 1.62 -6.04
CA LYS A 15 4.27 1.88 -7.15
C LYS A 15 3.57 2.00 -8.51
N LYS A 16 2.42 1.34 -8.68
CA LYS A 16 1.67 1.35 -9.95
C LYS A 16 0.67 2.52 -10.05
N LEU A 17 0.14 2.98 -8.92
CA LEU A 17 -0.87 4.05 -8.84
C LEU A 17 -0.29 5.39 -8.35
N GLY A 18 0.90 5.39 -7.76
CA GLY A 18 1.60 6.56 -7.26
C GLY A 18 2.30 7.33 -8.36
N GLY A 19 1.64 8.32 -8.94
CA GLY A 19 2.18 9.23 -9.96
C GLY A 19 3.22 10.24 -9.44
N GLY A 20 4.08 9.86 -8.49
CA GLY A 20 5.10 10.73 -7.90
C GLY A 20 5.54 10.29 -6.50
N CYS A 21 6.53 10.98 -5.91
CA CYS A 21 7.08 10.66 -4.58
C CYS A 21 6.00 10.71 -3.48
N PHE A 22 5.24 11.80 -3.42
CA PHE A 22 4.13 11.95 -2.47
C PHE A 22 2.93 11.04 -2.80
N GLY A 23 2.59 10.90 -4.08
CA GLY A 23 1.47 10.05 -4.51
C GLY A 23 1.69 8.58 -4.13
N THR A 24 2.91 8.08 -4.27
CA THR A 24 3.27 6.71 -3.89
C THR A 24 3.13 6.50 -2.38
N ILE A 25 3.56 7.46 -1.55
CA ILE A 25 3.45 7.37 -0.09
C ILE A 25 1.97 7.36 0.34
N ILE A 26 1.16 8.26 -0.24
CA ILE A 26 -0.27 8.36 0.08
C ILE A 26 -1.00 7.06 -0.32
N VAL A 27 -0.78 6.57 -1.54
CA VAL A 27 -1.42 5.34 -2.01
C VAL A 27 -0.95 4.13 -1.19
N PHE A 28 0.32 4.08 -0.79
CA PHE A 28 0.84 3.04 0.10
C PHE A 28 0.09 3.00 1.42
N ILE A 29 -0.10 4.15 2.07
CA ILE A 29 -0.83 4.24 3.34
C ILE A 29 -2.29 3.83 3.15
N ILE A 30 -2.95 4.26 2.06
CA ILE A 30 -4.34 3.89 1.77
C ILE A 30 -4.49 2.38 1.60
N ILE A 31 -3.64 1.74 0.79
CA ILE A 31 -3.70 0.30 0.57
C ILE A 31 -3.31 -0.46 1.84
N TRP A 32 -2.34 0.06 2.61
CA TRP A 32 -1.91 -0.53 3.87
C TRP A 32 -3.00 -0.51 4.95
N VAL A 33 -3.75 0.59 5.05
CA VAL A 33 -4.90 0.73 5.95
C VAL A 33 -6.08 -0.12 5.46
N ALA A 34 -6.37 -0.14 4.16
CA ALA A 34 -7.45 -0.96 3.58
C ALA A 34 -7.22 -2.47 3.83
N LEU A 35 -6.00 -2.97 3.58
CA LEU A 35 -5.65 -4.37 3.91
C LEU A 35 -5.53 -4.62 5.42
N GLY A 36 -5.33 -3.59 6.23
CA GLY A 36 -5.32 -3.69 7.69
C GLY A 36 -6.72 -3.75 8.30
N GLN A 37 -7.70 -3.11 7.66
CA GLN A 37 -9.11 -3.11 8.03
C GLN A 37 -9.84 -4.37 7.55
N CYS A 38 -9.44 -4.93 6.41
CA CYS A 38 -9.95 -6.23 5.92
C CYS A 38 -9.14 -7.40 6.50
N SER A 39 -9.04 -7.50 7.84
CA SER A 39 -8.32 -8.59 8.54
C SER A 39 -9.14 -9.85 8.68
#